data_AF-A0AAE5HRL9-F1
#
_entry.id   AF-A0AAE5HRL9-F1
#
_cell.length_a   1.000
_cell.length_b   1.000
_cell.length_c   1.000
_cell.angle_alpha   90.00
_cell.angle_beta   90.00
_cell.angle_gamma   90.00
#
_symmetry.space_group_name_H-M   'P 1'
#
loop_
_entity.id
_entity.type
_entity.pdbx_description
1 polymer ?
#
loop_
_entity_poly.entity_id
_entity_poly.type
_entity_poly.pdbx_seq_one_letter_code
_entity_poly.pdbx_strand_id
1 'polypeptide(L)'
;MTEVKHGHNKFYVGQDENNYQAQMTYVPTGPDLFIIDHTEVSEALRGQRVGYAMVEAAVNYARENNMKIVPLCPFAKSVFDKTPEYADVLKS
;
A
#
# COMPACT_ATOMS: atom_id res chain seq x y z
N MET A 1 0.94 10.37 -15.84
CA MET A 1 0.35 10.13 -14.52
C MET A 1 0.95 8.83 -14.01
N THR A 2 1.34 8.76 -12.75
CA THR A 2 1.99 7.57 -12.19
C THR A 2 0.90 6.53 -11.88
N GLU A 3 0.85 5.45 -12.66
CA GLU A 3 -0.15 4.39 -12.50
C GLU A 3 0.32 3.36 -11.48
N VAL A 4 -0.50 3.10 -10.46
CA VAL A 4 -0.27 2.03 -9.47
C VAL A 4 -0.86 0.74 -10.02
N LYS A 5 -0.05 -0.31 -10.11
CA LYS A 5 -0.43 -1.65 -10.53
C LYS A 5 -0.52 -2.57 -9.31
N HIS A 6 -1.45 -3.52 -9.35
CA HIS A 6 -1.58 -4.56 -8.33
C HIS A 6 -0.94 -5.86 -8.85
N GLY A 7 0.00 -6.39 -8.09
CA GLY A 7 0.73 -7.62 -8.36
C GLY A 7 0.48 -8.67 -7.27
N HIS A 8 1.27 -9.74 -7.27
CA HIS A 8 1.16 -10.77 -6.25
C HIS A 8 1.68 -10.26 -4.91
N ASN A 9 0.75 -9.99 -3.99
CA ASN A 9 1.04 -9.49 -2.64
C ASN A 9 1.81 -8.15 -2.63
N LYS A 10 1.64 -7.32 -3.66
CA LYS A 10 2.28 -6.01 -3.76
C LYS A 10 1.51 -5.03 -4.63
N PHE A 11 1.68 -3.74 -4.36
CA PHE A 11 1.32 -2.64 -5.24
C PHE A 11 2.60 -1.98 -5.71
N TYR A 12 2.70 -1.64 -6.99
CA TYR A 12 3.94 -1.10 -7.54
C TYR A 12 3.71 -0.08 -8.64
N VAL A 13 4.74 0.71 -8.89
CA VAL A 13 4.84 1.64 -10.01
C VAL A 13 6.08 1.27 -10.81
N GLY A 14 5.91 1.01 -12.10
CA GLY A 14 7.00 0.70 -13.01
C GLY A 14 6.54 -0.11 -14.21
N GLN A 15 7.50 -0.73 -14.90
CA GLN A 15 7.21 -1.56 -16.07
C GLN A 15 6.51 -2.84 -15.63
N ASP A 16 7.09 -3.54 -14.65
CA ASP A 16 6.61 -4.83 -14.14
C ASP A 16 7.05 -5.06 -12.67
N GLU A 17 6.69 -6.21 -12.10
CA GLU A 17 6.96 -6.56 -10.69
C GLU A 17 8.45 -6.72 -10.34
N ASN A 18 9.32 -6.90 -11.34
CA ASN A 18 10.77 -7.00 -11.17
C ASN A 18 11.48 -5.69 -11.57
N ASN A 19 10.86 -4.90 -12.44
CA ASN A 19 11.35 -3.61 -12.91
C ASN A 19 10.43 -2.47 -12.47
N TYR A 20 10.43 -2.22 -11.15
CA TYR A 20 9.65 -1.18 -10.49
C TYR A 20 10.54 -0.02 -10.01
N GLN A 21 9.93 1.15 -9.93
CA GLN A 21 10.51 2.37 -9.35
C GLN A 21 9.96 2.63 -7.95
N ALA A 22 8.83 2.04 -7.59
CA ALA A 22 8.28 2.04 -6.24
C ALA A 22 7.48 0.77 -6.02
N GLN A 23 7.50 0.24 -4.80
CA GLN A 23 6.64 -0.86 -4.41
C GLN A 23 6.19 -0.74 -2.96
N MET A 24 5.08 -1.39 -2.67
CA MET A 24 4.55 -1.64 -1.34
C MET A 24 4.13 -3.11 -1.29
N THR A 25 4.71 -3.90 -0.39
CA THR A 25 4.33 -5.30 -0.22
C THR A 25 3.36 -5.46 0.94
N TYR A 26 2.62 -6.57 0.90
CA TYR A 26 1.80 -6.97 2.02
C TYR A 26 1.79 -8.49 2.19
N VAL A 27 1.45 -8.95 3.40
CA VAL A 27 1.32 -10.36 3.74
C VAL A 27 -0.14 -10.65 4.11
N PRO A 28 -0.87 -11.46 3.32
CA PRO A 28 -2.18 -11.96 3.71
C PRO A 28 -2.10 -12.74 5.02
N THR A 29 -3.01 -12.47 5.95
CA THR A 29 -3.06 -13.10 7.27
C THR A 29 -4.47 -13.60 7.54
N GLY A 30 -4.78 -14.81 7.07
CA GLY A 30 -6.15 -15.32 7.09
C GLY A 30 -7.00 -14.77 5.93
N PRO A 31 -8.33 -14.92 5.99
CA PRO A 31 -9.21 -14.64 4.86
C PRO A 31 -9.53 -13.15 4.65
N ASP A 32 -9.48 -12.34 5.70
CA ASP A 32 -10.03 -10.98 5.74
C ASP A 32 -9.04 -9.95 6.31
N LEU A 33 -7.75 -10.27 6.33
CA LEU A 33 -6.72 -9.39 6.89
C LEU A 33 -5.44 -9.48 6.07
N PHE A 34 -4.76 -8.36 5.88
CA PHE A 34 -3.38 -8.34 5.42
C PHE A 34 -2.54 -7.29 6.14
N ILE A 35 -1.23 -7.53 6.14
CA ILE A 35 -0.24 -6.70 6.83
C ILE A 35 0.59 -5.98 5.79
N ILE A 36 0.64 -4.64 5.81
CA ILE A 36 1.58 -3.88 4.98
C ILE A 36 2.93 -3.85 5.70
N ASP A 37 3.90 -4.59 5.18
CA ASP A 37 5.19 -4.84 5.83
C ASP A 37 6.33 -3.98 5.27
N HIS A 38 6.29 -3.65 3.97
CA HIS A 38 7.34 -2.84 3.34
C HIS A 38 6.76 -1.80 2.37
N THR A 39 7.41 -0.65 2.29
CA THR A 39 7.12 0.38 1.29
C THR A 39 8.41 1.07 0.92
N GLU A 40 8.72 1.12 -0.38
CA GLU A 40 9.89 1.78 -0.92
C GLU A 40 9.55 2.56 -2.18
N VAL A 41 10.22 3.70 -2.34
CA VAL A 41 10.02 4.60 -3.48
C VAL A 41 11.40 5.07 -3.90
N SER A 42 11.73 4.89 -5.18
CA SER A 42 12.98 5.38 -5.78
C SER A 42 13.07 6.89 -5.62
N GLU A 43 14.29 7.40 -5.45
CA GLU A 43 14.56 8.84 -5.34
C GLU A 43 14.05 9.62 -6.55
N ALA A 44 14.01 9.01 -7.74
CA ALA A 44 13.46 9.60 -8.95
C ALA A 44 11.96 9.96 -8.82
N LEU A 45 11.24 9.27 -7.93
CA LEU A 45 9.82 9.48 -7.66
C LEU A 45 9.57 10.25 -6.35
N ARG A 46 10.63 10.73 -5.70
CA ARG A 46 10.52 11.52 -4.46
C ARG A 46 9.74 12.80 -4.72
N GLY A 47 8.88 13.16 -3.77
CA GLY A 47 8.02 14.35 -3.87
C GLY A 47 6.76 14.18 -4.74
N GLN A 48 6.63 13.07 -5.47
CA GLN A 48 5.47 12.81 -6.34
C GLN A 48 4.32 12.05 -5.63
N ARG A 49 4.41 11.89 -4.30
CA ARG A 49 3.42 11.20 -3.45
C ARG A 49 3.10 9.75 -3.86
N VAL A 50 4.00 9.09 -4.58
CA VAL A 50 3.79 7.71 -5.06
C VAL A 50 3.52 6.70 -3.94
N GLY A 51 4.25 6.81 -2.81
CA GLY A 51 3.98 5.97 -1.65
C GLY A 51 2.55 6.11 -1.11
N TYR A 52 2.00 7.32 -1.10
CA TYR A 52 0.62 7.56 -0.67
C TYR A 52 -0.37 6.91 -1.63
N ALA A 53 -0.14 7.02 -2.94
CA ALA A 53 -0.99 6.39 -3.95
C ALA A 53 -1.00 4.86 -3.83
N MET A 54 0.13 4.24 -3.50
CA MET A 54 0.19 2.79 -3.26
C MET A 54 -0.59 2.37 -2.00
N VAL A 55 -0.47 3.14 -0.91
CA VAL A 55 -1.25 2.88 0.32
C VAL A 55 -2.75 3.06 0.07
N GLU A 56 -3.14 4.11 -0.67
CA GLU A 56 -4.53 4.34 -1.05
C GLU A 56 -5.08 3.20 -1.90
N ALA A 57 -4.31 2.68 -2.86
CA ALA A 57 -4.69 1.52 -3.65
C ALA A 57 -4.92 0.28 -2.78
N ALA A 58 -4.07 0.03 -1.77
CA ALA A 58 -4.30 -1.06 -0.82
C ALA A 58 -5.53 -0.85 0.06
N VAL A 59 -5.79 0.38 0.50
CA VAL A 59 -7.01 0.71 1.26
C VAL A 59 -8.25 0.42 0.43
N ASN A 60 -8.27 0.85 -0.84
CA ASN A 60 -9.40 0.59 -1.73
C ASN A 60 -9.58 -0.90 -2.01
N TYR A 61 -8.48 -1.62 -2.25
CA TYR A 61 -8.51 -3.08 -2.38
C TYR A 61 -9.09 -3.75 -1.13
N ALA A 62 -8.71 -3.30 0.07
CA ALA A 62 -9.28 -3.82 1.31
C ALA A 62 -10.79 -3.53 1.42
N ARG A 63 -11.24 -2.33 1.07
CA ARG A 63 -12.68 -1.99 1.06
C ARG A 63 -13.48 -2.87 0.11
N GLU A 64 -13.00 -3.02 -1.12
CA GLU A 64 -13.67 -3.81 -2.16
C GLU A 64 -13.77 -5.29 -1.78
N ASN A 65 -12.78 -5.81 -1.05
CA ASN A 65 -12.71 -7.21 -0.65
C ASN A 65 -13.16 -7.47 0.80
N ASN A 66 -13.71 -6.46 1.49
CA ASN A 66 -14.12 -6.54 2.89
C ASN A 66 -12.98 -7.01 3.83
N MET A 67 -11.75 -6.63 3.54
CA MET A 67 -10.56 -6.96 4.33
C MET A 67 -10.18 -5.82 5.28
N LYS A 68 -9.35 -6.14 6.27
CA LYS A 68 -8.70 -5.21 7.18
C LYS A 68 -7.20 -5.15 6.93
N ILE A 69 -6.57 -4.08 7.41
CA ILE A 69 -5.15 -3.78 7.22
C ILE A 69 -4.46 -3.58 8.57
N VAL A 70 -3.27 -4.18 8.72
CA VAL A 70 -2.29 -3.81 9.77
C VAL A 70 -1.09 -3.12 9.10
N PRO A 71 -0.87 -1.81 9.29
CA PRO A 71 0.27 -1.12 8.71
C PRO A 71 1.51 -1.22 9.61
N LEU A 72 2.34 -2.25 9.44
CA LEU A 72 3.58 -2.42 10.20
C LEU A 72 4.74 -1.58 9.63
N CYS A 73 4.77 -1.37 8.32
CA CYS A 73 5.73 -0.45 7.72
C CYS A 73 5.57 0.95 8.33
N PRO A 74 6.64 1.60 8.84
CA PRO A 74 6.54 2.93 9.44
C PRO A 74 5.96 3.99 8.51
N PHE A 75 6.23 3.88 7.20
CA PHE A 75 5.65 4.76 6.20
C PHE A 75 4.14 4.57 6.13
N ALA A 76 3.67 3.34 5.90
CA ALA A 76 2.24 3.03 5.86
C ALA A 76 1.55 3.46 7.16
N LYS A 77 2.14 3.14 8.31
CA LYS A 77 1.63 3.56 9.61
C LYS A 77 1.46 5.08 9.69
N SER A 78 2.47 5.86 9.28
CA SER A 78 2.36 7.31 9.26
C SER A 78 1.28 7.82 8.31
N VAL A 79 0.99 7.12 7.21
CA VAL A 79 -0.11 7.49 6.30
C VAL A 79 -1.44 7.26 7.00
N PHE A 80 -1.66 6.08 7.59
CA PHE A 80 -2.88 5.78 8.36
C PHE A 80 -3.10 6.76 9.52
N ASP A 81 -2.05 7.08 10.29
CA ASP A 81 -2.14 8.00 11.41
C ASP A 81 -2.50 9.44 10.98
N LYS A 82 -2.21 9.83 9.72
CA LYS A 82 -2.48 11.17 9.16
C LYS A 82 -3.75 11.24 8.31
N THR A 83 -4.36 10.10 8.00
CA THR A 83 -5.52 10.00 7.10
C THR A 83 -6.66 9.30 7.83
N PRO A 84 -7.47 10.05 8.61
CA PRO A 84 -8.58 9.49 9.38
C PRO A 84 -9.60 8.74 8.52
N GLU A 85 -9.71 9.06 7.22
CA GLU A 85 -10.62 8.33 6.32
C GLU A 85 -10.23 6.86 6.15
N TYR A 86 -9.00 6.44 6.48
CA TYR A 86 -8.56 5.04 6.36
C TYR A 86 -8.88 4.20 7.61
N ALA A 87 -9.47 4.79 8.64
CA ALA A 87 -9.82 4.08 9.87
C ALA A 87 -10.86 2.96 9.64
N ASP A 88 -11.62 3.01 8.56
CA ASP A 88 -12.64 2.01 8.21
C ASP A 88 -12.06 0.64 7.86
N VAL A 89 -10.84 0.59 7.31
CA VAL A 89 -10.12 -0.66 7.00
C VAL A 89 -9.03 -1.00 8.01
N LEU A 90 -8.73 -0.11 8.95
CA LEU A 90 -7.72 -0.38 9.97
C LEU A 90 -8.19 -1.52 10.90
N LYS A 91 -7.34 -2.52 11.12
CA LYS A 91 -7.61 -3.56 12.12
C LYS A 91 -7.45 -2.96 13.51
N SER A 92 -8.53 -3.03 14.30
CA SER A 92 -8.54 -2.70 15.73
C SER A 92 -7.92 -3.78 16.62
#